data_AF-A0AAE9ZEE5-F1
#
_entry.id   AF-A0AAE9ZEE5-F1
#
_cell.length_a   1.000
_cell.length_b   1.000
_cell.length_c   1.000
_cell.angle_alpha   90.00
_cell.angle_beta   90.00
_cell.angle_gamma   90.00
#
_symmetry.space_group_name_H-M   'P 1'
#
loop_
_entity.id
_entity.type
_entity.pdbx_description
1 polymer ?
#
loop_
_entity_poly.entity_id
_entity_poly.type
_entity_poly.pdbx_seq_one_letter_code
_entity_poly.pdbx_strand_id
1 'polypeptide(L)'
;MALRSPIYLAGAFLVLALAYSAYFNVAVRVDPAAAQARFDWLLEHNAQKRAAIHGERALRLRSHEGETAEDLAATMLQVADAQFARKKYERATVLYRDALATNTARTYSDRKRARYEDKLANAALLSGDIETAVAIYASFLELAGDDASRGIGEDPDALSSYYVSRASAAGSLFAEAVNYARPYIPSTGSREEQLAVANHMASLGAFFTMQNDGAYAAAGLLSSAYHIREKLLGGDHQDTVQLTLVLGPVYTSMGRLDDAEKLYLDAFHAQEEVKGANSPDLSLYIKLLTSVYEKQGRLTEAQALQEHMRRLFRDAFGAQRYSANQERDRREDINRPVSQNFVLQSNYAPGDLVSAAEFSIPTSKSPNIDEMKLRLAGDQNADPREANMPARLAQLISLCRSESGERISLRSGYRSYATQRILYERNLDRGTVTPPGMSEHQTGLAADINVNDRFMRQSDRSFQCFEENAYRFGFILSYPPENNYLPGDDPYEPWHWRYVGVRTAHLYREAGPHHKPQEFLAALPCYEERAANGIFPTIGEEDICLSSKPLTTVSLNESVETQPEDEGDNSARILNKLPVTRQPRR
;
A
#
# COMPACT_ATOMS: atom_id res chain seq x y z
N MET A 1 -85.66 46.39 32.85
CA MET A 1 -84.18 46.46 32.86
C MET A 1 -83.74 46.77 31.43
N ALA A 2 -83.34 48.02 31.14
CA ALA A 2 -82.98 48.42 29.77
C ALA A 2 -81.62 47.78 29.41
N LEU A 3 -81.60 46.91 28.40
CA LEU A 3 -80.38 46.32 27.85
C LEU A 3 -79.48 47.46 27.33
N ARG A 4 -78.28 47.62 27.89
CA ARG A 4 -77.30 48.60 27.44
C ARG A 4 -76.98 48.34 25.95
N SER A 5 -76.84 49.42 25.17
CA SER A 5 -76.59 49.32 23.72
C SER A 5 -75.37 48.43 23.42
N PRO A 6 -75.43 47.54 22.41
CA PRO A 6 -74.35 46.63 22.04
C PRO A 6 -72.99 47.30 21.87
N ILE A 7 -72.97 48.59 21.51
CA ILE A 7 -71.76 49.39 21.31
C ILE A 7 -71.01 49.61 22.64
N TYR A 8 -71.72 49.81 23.76
CA TYR A 8 -71.09 49.98 25.07
C TYR A 8 -70.50 48.66 25.60
N LEU A 9 -71.16 47.53 25.32
CA LEU A 9 -70.62 46.21 25.65
C LEU A 9 -69.39 45.91 24.81
N ALA A 10 -69.42 46.17 23.50
CA ALA A 10 -68.27 46.01 22.61
C ALA A 10 -67.09 46.89 23.06
N GLY A 11 -67.34 48.15 23.44
CA GLY A 11 -66.33 49.05 24.00
C GLY A 11 -65.73 48.52 25.31
N ALA A 12 -66.56 48.03 26.23
CA ALA A 12 -66.09 47.45 27.50
C ALA A 12 -65.26 46.17 27.29
N PHE A 13 -65.69 45.27 26.38
CA PHE A 13 -64.93 44.08 26.01
C PHE A 13 -63.59 44.43 25.36
N LEU A 14 -63.55 45.45 24.50
CA LEU A 14 -62.30 45.92 23.90
C LEU A 14 -61.33 46.47 24.97
N VAL A 15 -61.83 47.27 25.91
CA VAL A 15 -61.00 47.80 27.02
C VAL A 15 -60.46 46.66 27.88
N LEU A 16 -61.30 45.68 28.25
CA LEU A 16 -60.86 44.51 29.01
C LEU A 16 -59.85 43.66 28.23
N ALA A 17 -60.03 43.48 26.93
CA ALA A 17 -59.10 42.74 26.07
C ALA A 17 -57.74 43.45 25.96
N LEU A 18 -57.74 44.77 25.83
CA LEU A 18 -56.51 45.58 25.80
C LEU A 18 -55.80 45.56 27.16
N ALA A 19 -56.54 45.69 28.26
CA ALA A 19 -55.99 45.62 29.61
C ALA A 19 -55.39 44.24 29.89
N TYR A 20 -56.09 43.16 29.51
CA TYR A 20 -55.57 41.80 29.60
C TYR A 20 -54.34 41.60 28.73
N SER A 21 -54.35 42.11 27.49
CA SER A 21 -53.19 42.01 26.59
C SER A 21 -51.97 42.73 27.15
N ALA A 22 -52.15 43.93 27.72
CA ALA A 22 -51.09 44.68 28.38
C ALA A 22 -50.55 43.94 29.61
N TYR A 23 -51.45 43.46 30.49
CA TYR A 23 -51.07 42.65 31.66
C TYR A 23 -50.31 41.40 31.24
N PHE A 24 -50.82 40.63 30.28
CA PHE A 24 -50.18 39.42 29.78
C PHE A 24 -48.80 39.71 29.20
N ASN A 25 -48.64 40.83 28.47
CA ASN A 25 -47.37 41.23 27.91
C ASN A 25 -46.32 41.55 29.01
N VAL A 26 -46.76 42.18 30.10
CA VAL A 26 -45.91 42.46 31.27
C VAL A 26 -45.60 41.17 32.03
N ALA A 27 -46.61 40.34 32.32
CA ALA A 27 -46.45 39.08 33.05
C ALA A 27 -45.40 38.18 32.39
N VAL A 28 -45.51 37.98 31.07
CA VAL A 28 -44.55 37.18 30.28
C VAL A 28 -43.14 37.82 30.23
N ARG A 29 -42.94 39.04 30.73
CA ARG A 29 -41.62 39.70 30.82
C ARG A 29 -40.94 39.57 32.18
N VAL A 30 -41.72 39.39 33.24
CA VAL A 30 -41.22 39.49 34.63
C VAL A 30 -41.48 38.23 35.45
N ASP A 31 -42.52 37.46 35.11
CA ASP A 31 -42.91 36.24 35.80
C ASP A 31 -42.42 35.01 35.03
N PRO A 32 -41.63 34.12 35.65
CA PRO A 32 -41.05 32.96 34.99
C PRO A 32 -42.10 31.94 34.55
N ALA A 33 -43.14 31.72 35.37
CA ALA A 33 -44.21 30.77 35.04
C ALA A 33 -45.01 31.25 33.82
N ALA A 34 -45.35 32.55 33.75
CA ALA A 34 -45.99 33.15 32.59
C ALA A 34 -45.09 33.11 31.35
N ALA A 35 -43.78 33.35 31.50
CA ALA A 35 -42.82 33.23 30.41
C ALA A 35 -42.74 31.79 29.87
N GLN A 36 -42.67 30.80 30.76
CA GLN A 36 -42.65 29.37 30.43
C GLN A 36 -43.96 28.94 29.77
N ALA A 37 -45.11 29.25 30.35
CA ALA A 37 -46.42 28.91 29.78
C ALA A 37 -46.61 29.52 28.38
N ARG A 38 -46.11 30.74 28.15
CA ARG A 38 -46.14 31.33 26.81
C ARG A 38 -45.20 30.61 25.84
N PHE A 39 -44.02 30.20 26.31
CA PHE A 39 -43.09 29.41 25.50
C PHE A 39 -43.72 28.08 25.08
N ASP A 40 -44.26 27.32 26.03
CA ASP A 40 -44.89 26.02 25.80
C ASP A 40 -46.07 26.14 24.82
N TRP A 41 -46.96 27.11 25.05
CA TRP A 41 -48.08 27.37 24.14
C TRP A 41 -47.61 27.67 22.71
N LEU A 42 -46.51 28.41 22.54
CA LEU A 42 -45.97 28.71 21.22
C LEU A 42 -45.36 27.47 20.55
N LEU A 43 -44.76 26.55 21.32
CA LEU A 43 -44.27 25.28 20.79
C LEU A 43 -45.42 24.39 20.31
N GLU A 44 -46.47 24.24 21.11
CA GLU A 44 -47.67 23.46 20.78
C GLU A 44 -48.34 23.92 19.48
N HIS A 45 -48.26 25.22 19.19
CA HIS A 45 -48.84 25.83 17.99
C HIS A 45 -47.84 25.99 16.84
N ASN A 46 -46.72 25.25 16.86
CA ASN A 46 -45.67 25.27 15.83
C ASN A 46 -45.07 26.66 15.55
N ALA A 47 -45.15 27.58 16.52
CA ALA A 47 -44.65 28.95 16.41
C ALA A 47 -43.19 29.08 16.90
N GLN A 48 -42.33 28.14 16.47
CA GLN A 48 -40.92 27.97 16.90
C GLN A 48 -40.12 29.29 16.92
N LYS A 49 -40.24 30.12 15.87
CA LYS A 49 -39.51 31.40 15.79
C LYS A 49 -39.92 32.41 16.86
N ARG A 50 -41.18 32.38 17.28
CA ARG A 50 -41.67 33.24 18.38
C ARG A 50 -41.33 32.59 19.73
N ALA A 51 -41.45 31.27 19.81
CA ALA A 51 -41.13 30.49 21.00
C ALA A 51 -39.71 30.81 21.50
N ALA A 52 -38.71 30.85 20.62
CA ALA A 52 -37.31 31.10 21.01
C ALA A 52 -37.10 32.35 21.88
N ILE A 53 -37.82 33.45 21.59
CA ILE A 53 -37.70 34.71 22.36
C ILE A 53 -38.26 34.54 23.78
N HIS A 54 -39.38 33.84 23.90
CA HIS A 54 -40.03 33.58 25.19
C HIS A 54 -39.27 32.52 25.98
N GLY A 55 -38.73 31.51 25.32
CA GLY A 55 -37.89 30.47 25.92
C GLY A 55 -36.59 31.02 26.52
N GLU A 56 -35.84 31.86 25.80
CA GLU A 56 -34.66 32.55 26.36
C GLU A 56 -35.00 33.38 27.59
N ARG A 57 -36.18 34.00 27.59
CA ARG A 57 -36.63 34.78 28.73
C ARG A 57 -37.01 33.88 29.91
N ALA A 58 -37.71 32.78 29.65
CA ALA A 58 -38.06 31.80 30.66
C ALA A 58 -36.80 31.24 31.33
N LEU A 59 -35.79 30.83 30.54
CA LEU A 59 -34.49 30.37 31.05
C LEU A 59 -33.83 31.43 31.93
N ARG A 60 -33.78 32.69 31.48
CA ARG A 60 -33.17 33.79 32.25
C ARG A 60 -33.89 34.05 33.58
N LEU A 61 -35.23 34.15 33.55
CA LEU A 61 -36.02 34.44 34.76
C LEU A 61 -35.92 33.29 35.76
N ARG A 62 -36.05 32.04 35.32
CA ARG A 62 -35.94 30.85 36.17
C ARG A 62 -34.54 30.70 36.76
N SER A 63 -33.50 30.98 35.97
CA SER A 63 -32.13 31.02 36.49
C SER A 63 -31.93 32.10 37.57
N HIS A 64 -32.58 33.27 37.44
CA HIS A 64 -32.56 34.29 38.50
C HIS A 64 -33.30 33.88 39.78
N GLU A 65 -34.28 32.97 39.69
CA GLU A 65 -34.94 32.38 40.87
C GLU A 65 -34.14 31.27 41.54
N GLY A 66 -32.95 30.96 41.01
CA GLY A 66 -32.03 29.97 41.58
C GLY A 66 -32.16 28.56 40.99
N GLU A 67 -32.96 28.38 39.94
CA GLU A 67 -32.96 27.11 39.20
C GLU A 67 -31.60 26.86 38.55
N THR A 68 -31.10 25.64 38.71
CA THR A 68 -29.78 25.22 38.22
C THR A 68 -29.86 24.77 36.76
N ALA A 69 -28.70 24.58 36.12
CA ALA A 69 -28.65 23.99 34.78
C ALA A 69 -29.32 22.59 34.73
N GLU A 70 -29.30 21.84 35.83
CA GLU A 70 -30.00 20.54 35.93
C GLU A 70 -31.50 20.71 35.81
N ASP A 71 -32.08 21.65 36.57
CA ASP A 71 -33.52 21.91 36.57
C ASP A 71 -34.00 22.44 35.20
N LEU A 72 -33.12 23.16 34.51
CA LEU A 72 -33.41 23.81 33.23
C LEU A 72 -33.11 22.92 32.00
N ALA A 73 -32.48 21.75 32.17
CA ALA A 73 -31.96 20.94 31.06
C ALA A 73 -32.99 20.65 29.96
N ALA A 74 -34.20 20.21 30.35
CA ALA A 74 -35.27 19.91 29.40
C ALA A 74 -35.74 21.18 28.64
N THR A 75 -35.87 22.30 29.35
CA THR A 75 -36.24 23.58 28.76
C THR A 75 -35.15 24.08 27.81
N MET A 76 -33.87 23.95 28.18
CA MET A 76 -32.75 24.33 27.33
C MET A 76 -32.76 23.61 25.99
N LEU A 77 -33.07 22.30 25.96
CA LEU A 77 -33.20 21.52 24.70
C LEU A 77 -34.33 22.05 23.81
N GLN A 78 -35.48 22.38 24.39
CA GLN A 78 -36.61 22.95 23.65
C GLN A 78 -36.30 24.36 23.12
N VAL A 79 -35.60 25.19 23.91
CA VAL A 79 -35.17 26.51 23.46
C VAL A 79 -34.11 26.39 22.37
N ALA A 80 -33.21 25.40 22.46
CA ALA A 80 -32.23 25.11 21.42
C ALA A 80 -32.91 24.75 20.09
N ASP A 81 -33.94 23.90 20.10
CA ASP A 81 -34.77 23.58 18.93
C ASP A 81 -35.39 24.85 18.31
N ALA A 82 -35.95 25.72 19.16
CA ALA A 82 -36.55 26.97 18.71
C ALA A 82 -35.50 27.96 18.13
N GLN A 83 -34.29 28.00 18.69
CA GLN A 83 -33.18 28.82 18.17
C GLN A 83 -32.64 28.27 16.86
N PHE A 84 -32.53 26.95 16.73
CA PHE A 84 -32.16 26.29 15.48
C PHE A 84 -33.15 26.65 14.35
N ALA A 85 -34.45 26.61 14.62
CA ALA A 85 -35.49 27.02 13.67
C ALA A 85 -35.42 28.52 13.26
N ARG A 86 -34.74 29.35 14.06
CA ARG A 86 -34.45 30.76 13.75
C ARG A 86 -33.10 30.97 13.05
N LYS A 87 -32.37 29.89 12.73
CA LYS A 87 -31.00 29.93 12.21
C LYS A 87 -30.02 30.63 13.17
N LYS A 88 -30.30 30.57 14.47
CA LYS A 88 -29.39 31.05 15.53
C LYS A 88 -28.56 29.88 16.02
N TYR A 89 -27.74 29.34 15.12
CA TYR A 89 -27.02 28.08 15.31
C TYR A 89 -26.05 28.13 16.48
N GLU A 90 -25.23 29.19 16.59
CA GLU A 90 -24.29 29.36 17.71
C GLU A 90 -25.00 29.28 19.08
N ARG A 91 -26.14 29.96 19.22
CA ARG A 91 -26.92 29.91 20.46
C ARG A 91 -27.56 28.53 20.69
N ALA A 92 -28.05 27.89 19.64
CA ALA A 92 -28.57 26.53 19.73
C ALA A 92 -27.49 25.54 20.16
N THR A 93 -26.27 25.65 19.61
CA THR A 93 -25.09 24.84 19.95
C THR A 93 -24.77 24.94 21.44
N VAL A 94 -24.70 26.17 21.99
CA VAL A 94 -24.46 26.39 23.43
C VAL A 94 -25.56 25.73 24.27
N LEU A 95 -26.84 25.96 23.93
CA LEU A 95 -27.95 25.42 24.72
C LEU A 95 -28.01 23.88 24.68
N TYR A 96 -27.77 23.26 23.52
CA TYR A 96 -27.68 21.79 23.43
C TYR A 96 -26.51 21.25 24.25
N ARG A 97 -25.33 21.86 24.13
CA ARG A 97 -24.12 21.43 24.85
C ARG A 97 -24.33 21.53 26.36
N ASP A 98 -24.80 22.68 26.84
CA ASP A 98 -24.99 22.92 28.27
C ASP A 98 -26.06 21.96 28.83
N ALA A 99 -27.14 21.70 28.08
CA ALA A 99 -28.16 20.75 28.50
C ALA A 99 -27.65 19.30 28.52
N LEU A 100 -26.85 18.89 27.53
CA LEU A 100 -26.28 17.54 27.46
C LEU A 100 -25.16 17.30 28.50
N ALA A 101 -24.54 18.36 29.02
CA ALA A 101 -23.54 18.27 30.08
C ALA A 101 -24.14 17.91 31.46
N THR A 102 -25.46 18.09 31.62
CA THR A 102 -26.19 17.83 32.88
C THR A 102 -26.29 16.33 33.21
N ASN A 103 -26.36 15.99 34.49
CA ASN A 103 -26.66 14.65 34.97
C ASN A 103 -28.06 14.20 34.56
N THR A 104 -29.01 15.13 34.46
CA THR A 104 -30.33 14.87 33.92
C THR A 104 -30.25 14.26 32.52
N ALA A 105 -29.43 14.82 31.63
CA ALA A 105 -29.23 14.28 30.29
C ALA A 105 -28.53 12.91 30.28
N ARG A 106 -27.72 12.57 31.29
CA ARG A 106 -27.11 11.24 31.44
C ARG A 106 -28.12 10.13 31.74
N THR A 107 -29.29 10.47 32.27
CA THR A 107 -30.37 9.50 32.51
C THR A 107 -31.25 9.22 31.28
N TYR A 108 -31.04 9.95 30.18
CA TYR A 108 -31.79 9.71 28.96
C TYR A 108 -31.43 8.36 28.36
N SER A 109 -32.38 7.71 27.69
CA SER A 109 -32.06 6.55 26.86
C SER A 109 -31.03 6.94 25.80
N ASP A 110 -30.14 6.01 25.45
CA ASP A 110 -29.08 6.25 24.47
C ASP A 110 -29.64 6.78 23.14
N ARG A 111 -30.78 6.22 22.70
CA ARG A 111 -31.52 6.68 21.52
C ARG A 111 -31.97 8.14 21.64
N LYS A 112 -32.43 8.59 22.82
CA LYS A 112 -32.86 9.98 23.05
C LYS A 112 -31.65 10.90 23.10
N ARG A 113 -30.58 10.49 23.77
CA ARG A 113 -29.33 11.24 23.87
C ARG A 113 -28.69 11.44 22.49
N ALA A 114 -28.55 10.36 21.71
CA ALA A 114 -28.04 10.39 20.35
C ALA A 114 -28.81 11.33 19.41
N ARG A 115 -30.13 11.52 19.61
CA ARG A 115 -30.92 12.51 18.86
C ARG A 115 -30.52 13.94 19.18
N TYR A 116 -30.22 14.25 20.44
CA TYR A 116 -29.79 15.59 20.82
C TYR A 116 -28.32 15.83 20.48
N GLU A 117 -27.47 14.82 20.54
CA GLU A 117 -26.09 14.89 20.06
C GLU A 117 -26.05 15.13 18.53
N ASP A 118 -26.90 14.46 17.75
CA ASP A 118 -27.05 14.76 16.31
C ASP A 118 -27.52 16.20 16.06
N LYS A 119 -28.49 16.70 16.83
CA LYS A 119 -28.93 18.11 16.75
C LYS A 119 -27.81 19.09 17.13
N LEU A 120 -27.04 18.78 18.16
CA LEU A 120 -25.87 19.56 18.58
C LEU A 120 -24.82 19.59 17.46
N ALA A 121 -24.47 18.44 16.89
CA ALA A 121 -23.49 18.36 15.81
C ALA A 121 -23.93 19.14 14.56
N ASN A 122 -25.20 19.03 14.16
CA ASN A 122 -25.75 19.82 13.05
C ASN A 122 -25.73 21.33 13.33
N ALA A 123 -26.10 21.75 14.54
CA ALA A 123 -26.03 23.16 14.94
C ALA A 123 -24.58 23.66 14.96
N ALA A 124 -23.65 22.83 15.45
CA ALA A 124 -22.23 23.12 15.53
C ALA A 124 -21.63 23.33 14.13
N LEU A 125 -21.89 22.44 13.16
CA LEU A 125 -21.47 22.60 11.77
C LEU A 125 -21.96 23.92 11.17
N LEU A 126 -23.25 24.22 11.34
CA LEU A 126 -23.88 25.44 10.81
C LEU A 126 -23.42 26.72 11.51
N SER A 127 -22.83 26.61 12.71
CA SER A 127 -22.18 27.73 13.41
C SER A 127 -20.67 27.83 13.19
N GLY A 128 -20.06 26.87 12.48
CA GLY A 128 -18.60 26.80 12.26
C GLY A 128 -17.81 26.18 13.42
N ASP A 129 -18.48 25.54 14.37
CA ASP A 129 -17.87 24.78 15.47
C ASP A 129 -17.58 23.35 14.98
N ILE A 130 -16.57 23.25 14.12
CA ILE A 130 -16.21 22.00 13.43
C ILE A 130 -15.77 20.94 14.44
N GLU A 131 -15.04 21.34 15.49
CA GLU A 131 -14.47 20.44 16.49
C GLU A 131 -15.56 19.67 17.25
N THR A 132 -16.62 20.36 17.70
CA THR A 132 -17.76 19.69 18.35
C THR A 132 -18.43 18.69 17.40
N ALA A 133 -18.62 19.06 16.14
CA ALA A 133 -19.30 18.21 15.18
C ALA A 133 -18.51 16.95 14.82
N VAL A 134 -17.20 17.08 14.56
CA VAL A 134 -16.36 15.92 14.23
C VAL A 134 -16.23 14.97 15.41
N ALA A 135 -16.13 15.49 16.64
CA ALA A 135 -16.08 14.66 17.85
C ALA A 135 -17.34 13.80 18.01
N ILE A 136 -18.53 14.40 17.84
CA ILE A 136 -19.81 13.68 17.98
C ILE A 136 -19.97 12.62 16.88
N TYR A 137 -19.79 12.99 15.61
CA TYR A 137 -20.00 12.02 14.53
C TYR A 137 -18.91 10.95 14.47
N ALA A 138 -17.66 11.25 14.86
CA ALA A 138 -16.63 10.22 14.99
C ALA A 138 -16.99 9.24 16.12
N SER A 139 -17.48 9.73 17.26
CA SER A 139 -17.96 8.87 18.36
C SER A 139 -19.14 7.99 17.93
N PHE A 140 -20.06 8.50 17.11
CA PHE A 140 -21.14 7.70 16.53
C PHE A 140 -20.60 6.52 15.70
N LEU A 141 -19.59 6.76 14.86
CA LEU A 141 -18.98 5.71 14.06
C LEU A 141 -18.21 4.70 14.91
N GLU A 142 -17.51 5.16 15.94
CA GLU A 142 -16.81 4.29 16.90
C GLU A 142 -17.79 3.36 17.61
N LEU A 143 -18.88 3.90 18.19
CA LEU A 143 -19.92 3.11 18.86
C LEU A 143 -20.59 2.10 17.91
N ALA A 144 -20.82 2.49 16.65
CA ALA A 144 -21.37 1.58 15.65
C ALA A 144 -20.39 0.46 15.25
N GLY A 145 -19.11 0.78 15.09
CA GLY A 145 -18.07 -0.21 14.79
C GLY A 145 -17.88 -1.21 15.93
N ASP A 146 -17.93 -0.74 17.16
CA ASP A 146 -17.91 -1.54 18.38
C ASP A 146 -19.05 -2.57 18.41
N ASP A 147 -20.28 -2.15 18.12
CA ASP A 147 -21.43 -3.05 18.06
C ASP A 147 -21.35 -4.03 16.87
N ALA A 148 -20.85 -3.58 15.72
CA ALA A 148 -20.60 -4.45 14.57
C ALA A 148 -19.58 -5.54 14.89
N SER A 149 -18.50 -5.21 15.62
CA SER A 149 -17.48 -6.18 16.05
C SER A 149 -18.03 -7.27 16.98
N ARG A 150 -19.12 -6.96 17.69
CA ARG A 150 -19.84 -7.90 18.57
C ARG A 150 -20.92 -8.71 17.85
N GLY A 151 -21.08 -8.52 16.53
CA GLY A 151 -22.10 -9.20 15.72
C GLY A 151 -23.51 -8.64 15.89
N ILE A 152 -23.67 -7.42 16.41
CA ILE A 152 -24.97 -6.79 16.71
C ILE A 152 -25.45 -5.90 15.52
N GLY A 153 -24.63 -5.77 14.46
CA GLY A 153 -24.75 -4.72 13.43
C GLY A 153 -25.75 -4.91 12.29
N GLU A 154 -26.59 -5.96 12.28
CA GLU A 154 -27.49 -6.24 11.14
C GLU A 154 -28.96 -5.81 11.35
N ASP A 155 -29.35 -5.36 12.56
CA ASP A 155 -30.71 -4.88 12.83
C ASP A 155 -30.88 -3.40 12.42
N PRO A 156 -31.79 -3.06 11.47
CA PRO A 156 -32.04 -1.67 11.07
C PRO A 156 -32.55 -0.77 12.21
N ASP A 157 -33.21 -1.34 13.22
CA ASP A 157 -33.72 -0.59 14.37
C ASP A 157 -32.67 -0.40 15.48
N ALA A 158 -31.49 -1.02 15.33
CA ALA A 158 -30.40 -0.92 16.28
C ALA A 158 -29.91 0.52 16.49
N LEU A 159 -29.27 0.71 17.65
CA LEU A 159 -28.68 2.00 17.99
C LEU A 159 -27.55 2.37 17.00
N SER A 160 -26.69 1.39 16.70
CA SER A 160 -25.59 1.43 15.73
C SER A 160 -26.02 1.83 14.32
N SER A 161 -27.08 1.24 13.78
CA SER A 161 -27.63 1.54 12.45
C SER A 161 -28.00 3.02 12.30
N TYR A 162 -28.57 3.60 13.36
CA TYR A 162 -28.88 5.04 13.36
C TYR A 162 -27.63 5.91 13.55
N TYR A 163 -26.62 5.50 14.31
CA TYR A 163 -25.36 6.25 14.39
C TYR A 163 -24.73 6.40 12.99
N VAL A 164 -24.62 5.29 12.25
CA VAL A 164 -24.12 5.29 10.87
C VAL A 164 -25.01 6.13 9.96
N SER A 165 -26.33 5.98 10.06
CA SER A 165 -27.29 6.77 9.28
C SER A 165 -27.14 8.28 9.49
N ARG A 166 -26.97 8.72 10.74
CA ARG A 166 -26.80 10.15 11.06
C ARG A 166 -25.46 10.69 10.63
N ALA A 167 -24.37 9.95 10.84
CA ALA A 167 -23.05 10.32 10.33
C ALA A 167 -23.06 10.42 8.79
N SER A 168 -23.70 9.48 8.10
CA SER A 168 -23.84 9.51 6.63
C SER A 168 -24.64 10.73 6.15
N ALA A 169 -25.76 11.05 6.81
CA ALA A 169 -26.60 12.20 6.46
C ALA A 169 -25.87 13.55 6.62
N ALA A 170 -24.87 13.64 7.50
CA ALA A 170 -24.09 14.84 7.73
C ALA A 170 -23.09 15.18 6.61
N GLY A 171 -22.89 14.29 5.63
CA GLY A 171 -21.89 14.48 4.56
C GLY A 171 -22.04 15.78 3.78
N SER A 172 -23.27 16.18 3.45
CA SER A 172 -23.53 17.44 2.75
C SER A 172 -23.14 18.68 3.58
N LEU A 173 -23.42 18.66 4.88
CA LEU A 173 -23.04 19.73 5.80
C LEU A 173 -21.52 19.81 5.98
N PHE A 174 -20.83 18.66 6.08
CA PHE A 174 -19.38 18.62 6.13
C PHE A 174 -18.73 19.15 4.84
N ALA A 175 -19.27 18.78 3.68
CA ALA A 175 -18.79 19.28 2.39
C ALA A 175 -18.93 20.81 2.26
N GLU A 176 -19.95 21.40 2.88
CA GLU A 176 -20.14 22.86 2.92
C GLU A 176 -19.23 23.53 3.98
N ALA A 177 -19.10 22.92 5.16
CA ALA A 177 -18.42 23.50 6.31
C ALA A 177 -16.89 23.37 6.24
N VAL A 178 -16.36 22.29 5.66
CA VAL A 178 -14.93 21.98 5.63
C VAL A 178 -14.47 21.82 4.17
N ASN A 179 -13.74 22.80 3.68
CA ASN A 179 -13.32 22.85 2.27
C ASN A 179 -11.87 22.35 2.12
N TYR A 180 -11.65 21.41 1.20
CA TYR A 180 -10.30 20.90 0.90
C TYR A 180 -9.32 21.98 0.44
N ALA A 181 -9.80 23.07 -0.18
CA ALA A 181 -8.99 24.18 -0.67
C ALA A 181 -8.62 25.18 0.44
N ARG A 182 -9.33 25.12 1.58
CA ARG A 182 -9.04 25.89 2.79
C ARG A 182 -9.23 24.97 4.00
N PRO A 183 -8.24 24.09 4.24
CA PRO A 183 -8.32 23.11 5.31
C PRO A 183 -8.57 23.78 6.65
N TYR A 184 -9.42 23.19 7.48
CA TYR A 184 -9.64 23.66 8.84
C TYR A 184 -8.41 23.33 9.70
N ILE A 185 -7.92 24.33 10.44
CA ILE A 185 -6.83 24.17 11.39
C ILE A 185 -7.26 24.81 12.71
N PRO A 186 -7.36 24.05 13.82
CA PRO A 186 -7.64 24.61 15.13
C PRO A 186 -6.67 25.74 15.49
N SER A 187 -7.21 26.85 16.01
CA SER A 187 -6.40 27.98 16.48
C SER A 187 -6.12 27.95 17.99
N THR A 188 -6.78 27.07 18.73
CA THR A 188 -6.75 26.97 20.19
C THR A 188 -6.66 25.51 20.64
N GLY A 189 -6.46 25.29 21.93
CA GLY A 189 -6.30 23.95 22.52
C GLY A 189 -4.84 23.48 22.55
N SER A 190 -4.59 22.51 23.42
CA SER A 190 -3.31 21.81 23.55
C SER A 190 -2.98 21.01 22.28
N ARG A 191 -1.71 20.65 22.12
CA ARG A 191 -1.27 19.79 21.00
C ARG A 191 -2.05 18.48 20.94
N GLU A 192 -2.34 17.87 22.10
CA GLU A 192 -3.09 16.61 22.18
C GLU A 192 -4.55 16.77 21.74
N GLU A 193 -5.22 17.85 22.17
CA GLU A 193 -6.60 18.14 21.75
C GLU A 193 -6.69 18.38 20.24
N GLN A 194 -5.73 19.12 19.66
CA GLN A 194 -5.70 19.36 18.21
C GLN A 194 -5.45 18.06 17.42
N LEU A 195 -4.61 17.16 17.93
CA LEU A 195 -4.39 15.85 17.33
C LEU A 195 -5.62 14.93 17.45
N ALA A 196 -6.37 15.01 18.55
CA ALA A 196 -7.64 14.30 18.69
C ALA A 196 -8.65 14.76 17.65
N VAL A 197 -8.75 16.07 17.40
CA VAL A 197 -9.57 16.63 16.31
C VAL A 197 -9.13 16.07 14.95
N ALA A 198 -7.81 16.03 14.67
CA ALA A 198 -7.31 15.44 13.43
C ALA A 198 -7.67 13.95 13.29
N ASN A 199 -7.64 13.18 14.37
CA ASN A 199 -8.05 11.77 14.37
C ASN A 199 -9.55 11.61 14.06
N HIS A 200 -10.41 12.42 14.69
CA HIS A 200 -11.84 12.42 14.39
C HIS A 200 -12.12 12.77 12.92
N MET A 201 -11.43 13.79 12.40
CA MET A 201 -11.52 14.18 10.99
C MET A 201 -11.03 13.07 10.05
N ALA A 202 -9.92 12.41 10.37
CA ALA A 202 -9.40 11.30 9.57
C ALA A 202 -10.38 10.12 9.52
N SER A 203 -10.95 9.72 10.66
CA SER A 203 -11.92 8.63 10.74
C SER A 203 -13.21 8.94 9.97
N LEU A 204 -13.77 10.14 10.15
CA LEU A 204 -14.96 10.58 9.40
C LEU A 204 -14.67 10.71 7.91
N GLY A 205 -13.52 11.29 7.56
CA GLY A 205 -13.08 11.43 6.19
C GLY A 205 -12.95 10.07 5.49
N ALA A 206 -12.34 9.10 6.16
CA ALA A 206 -12.23 7.71 5.67
C ALA A 206 -13.61 7.08 5.47
N PHE A 207 -14.54 7.24 6.42
CA PHE A 207 -15.93 6.79 6.26
C PHE A 207 -16.60 7.39 5.03
N PHE A 208 -16.42 8.69 4.77
CA PHE A 208 -16.99 9.33 3.59
C PHE A 208 -16.36 8.89 2.26
N THR A 209 -15.12 8.35 2.26
CA THR A 209 -14.54 7.77 1.02
C THR A 209 -15.32 6.56 0.53
N MET A 210 -16.01 5.86 1.43
CA MET A 210 -16.81 4.68 1.13
C MET A 210 -18.25 5.02 0.70
N GLN A 211 -18.64 6.30 0.79
CA GLN A 211 -20.00 6.76 0.45
C GLN A 211 -20.04 7.33 -0.96
N ASN A 212 -21.09 6.98 -1.73
CA ASN A 212 -21.23 7.42 -3.14
C ASN A 212 -21.10 8.94 -3.33
N ASP A 213 -21.70 9.74 -2.45
CA ASP A 213 -21.69 11.22 -2.54
C ASP A 213 -20.74 11.86 -1.51
N GLY A 214 -19.84 11.08 -0.92
CA GLY A 214 -18.99 11.51 0.20
C GLY A 214 -17.69 12.20 -0.20
N ALA A 215 -17.32 12.23 -1.49
CA ALA A 215 -15.99 12.66 -1.95
C ALA A 215 -15.59 14.07 -1.47
N TYR A 216 -16.50 15.05 -1.50
CA TYR A 216 -16.20 16.41 -1.04
C TYR A 216 -16.04 16.51 0.48
N ALA A 217 -16.89 15.82 1.25
CA ALA A 217 -16.75 15.76 2.71
C ALA A 217 -15.45 15.06 3.10
N ALA A 218 -15.14 13.94 2.44
CA ALA A 218 -13.90 13.20 2.62
C ALA A 218 -12.68 14.10 2.33
N ALA A 219 -12.66 14.78 1.18
CA ALA A 219 -11.56 15.67 0.81
C ALA A 219 -11.34 16.79 1.83
N GLY A 220 -12.42 17.44 2.30
CA GLY A 220 -12.34 18.50 3.30
C GLY A 220 -11.78 18.01 4.64
N LEU A 221 -12.34 16.92 5.16
CA LEU A 221 -11.95 16.34 6.45
C LEU A 221 -10.54 15.76 6.42
N LEU A 222 -10.20 14.97 5.40
CA LEU A 222 -8.87 14.35 5.26
C LEU A 222 -7.78 15.41 5.00
N SER A 223 -8.07 16.44 4.20
CA SER A 223 -7.13 17.55 4.00
C SER A 223 -6.89 18.34 5.28
N SER A 224 -7.94 18.60 6.08
CA SER A 224 -7.81 19.25 7.38
C SER A 224 -6.99 18.40 8.36
N ALA A 225 -7.29 17.11 8.46
CA ALA A 225 -6.52 16.18 9.28
C ALA A 225 -5.04 16.12 8.87
N TYR A 226 -4.75 16.12 7.55
CA TYR A 226 -3.38 16.13 7.02
C TYR A 226 -2.62 17.38 7.44
N HIS A 227 -3.19 18.57 7.24
CA HIS A 227 -2.51 19.82 7.58
C HIS A 227 -2.34 20.01 9.10
N ILE A 228 -3.28 19.52 9.92
CA ILE A 228 -3.11 19.52 11.38
C ILE A 228 -1.94 18.62 11.78
N ARG A 229 -1.86 17.39 11.24
CA ARG A 229 -0.78 16.45 11.54
C ARG A 229 0.57 16.94 11.02
N GLU A 230 0.62 17.46 9.79
CA GLU A 230 1.83 18.05 9.22
C GLU A 230 2.36 19.19 10.11
N LYS A 231 1.49 20.10 10.55
CA LYS A 231 1.87 21.23 11.42
C LYS A 231 2.36 20.79 12.81
N LEU A 232 1.75 19.76 13.40
CA LEU A 232 2.00 19.36 14.79
C LEU A 232 3.02 18.23 14.94
N LEU A 233 3.13 17.36 13.95
CA LEU A 233 3.99 16.16 13.96
C LEU A 233 5.15 16.25 12.97
N GLY A 234 5.00 17.02 11.88
CA GLY A 234 5.91 17.03 10.74
C GLY A 234 5.34 16.27 9.54
N GLY A 235 5.80 16.62 8.34
CA GLY A 235 5.43 15.97 7.08
C GLY A 235 5.99 14.54 6.94
N ASP A 236 7.08 14.25 7.64
CA ASP A 236 7.78 12.97 7.70
C ASP A 236 7.22 11.98 8.73
N HIS A 237 6.40 12.47 9.66
CA HIS A 237 5.77 11.62 10.67
C HIS A 237 4.85 10.57 10.04
N GLN A 238 4.95 9.32 10.52
CA GLN A 238 4.23 8.18 9.94
C GLN A 238 2.71 8.42 9.84
N ASP A 239 2.08 9.00 10.86
CA ASP A 239 0.64 9.31 10.83
C ASP A 239 0.25 10.39 9.81
N THR A 240 1.15 11.32 9.48
CA THR A 240 0.94 12.32 8.42
C THR A 240 1.05 11.65 7.06
N VAL A 241 2.10 10.86 6.87
CA VAL A 241 2.39 10.13 5.63
C VAL A 241 1.29 9.11 5.32
N GLN A 242 0.85 8.30 6.29
CA GLN A 242 -0.19 7.30 6.06
C GLN A 242 -1.52 7.92 5.61
N LEU A 243 -1.83 9.14 6.06
CA LEU A 243 -3.05 9.83 5.65
C LEU A 243 -3.06 10.18 4.16
N THR A 244 -1.89 10.31 3.52
CA THR A 244 -1.78 10.51 2.08
C THR A 244 -2.33 9.34 1.26
N LEU A 245 -2.26 8.13 1.80
CA LEU A 245 -2.77 6.91 1.16
C LEU A 245 -4.31 6.92 1.06
N VAL A 246 -4.98 7.67 1.93
CA VAL A 246 -6.44 7.82 1.94
C VAL A 246 -6.87 9.09 1.21
N LEU A 247 -6.14 10.20 1.36
CA LEU A 247 -6.46 11.48 0.72
C LEU A 247 -6.15 11.48 -0.79
N GLY A 248 -5.05 10.86 -1.22
CA GLY A 248 -4.64 10.86 -2.61
C GLY A 248 -5.63 10.18 -3.59
N PRO A 249 -6.24 9.03 -3.25
CA PRO A 249 -7.29 8.45 -4.07
C PRO A 249 -8.54 9.34 -4.17
N VAL A 250 -8.86 10.08 -3.10
CA VAL A 250 -9.97 11.05 -3.09
C VAL A 250 -9.67 12.21 -4.06
N TYR A 251 -8.47 12.77 -4.02
CA TYR A 251 -8.08 13.79 -5.01
C TYR A 251 -8.07 13.24 -6.44
N THR A 252 -7.60 12.01 -6.63
CA THR A 252 -7.58 11.35 -7.92
C THR A 252 -9.00 11.12 -8.48
N SER A 253 -9.97 10.71 -7.64
CA SER A 253 -11.36 10.50 -8.07
C SER A 253 -12.07 11.82 -8.40
N MET A 254 -11.67 12.92 -7.77
CA MET A 254 -12.13 14.28 -8.06
C MET A 254 -11.46 14.92 -9.29
N GLY A 255 -10.50 14.23 -9.93
CA GLY A 255 -9.72 14.79 -11.04
C GLY A 255 -8.67 15.82 -10.62
N ARG A 256 -8.41 15.98 -9.32
CA ARG A 256 -7.37 16.86 -8.76
C ARG A 256 -6.01 16.16 -8.79
N LEU A 257 -5.55 15.84 -10.00
CA LEU A 257 -4.35 15.03 -10.21
C LEU A 257 -3.08 15.75 -9.71
N ASP A 258 -2.99 17.07 -9.88
CA ASP A 258 -1.82 17.85 -9.42
C ASP A 258 -1.70 17.88 -7.89
N ASP A 259 -2.83 17.92 -7.18
CA ASP A 259 -2.86 17.84 -5.72
C ASP A 259 -2.50 16.45 -5.21
N ALA A 260 -2.93 15.40 -5.92
CA ALA A 260 -2.55 14.02 -5.62
C ALA A 260 -1.05 13.78 -5.90
N GLU A 261 -0.53 14.30 -7.01
CA GLU A 261 0.90 14.25 -7.37
C GLU A 261 1.75 14.87 -6.27
N LYS A 262 1.46 16.12 -5.90
CA LYS A 262 2.19 16.81 -4.85
C LYS A 262 2.16 16.01 -3.53
N LEU A 263 0.98 15.57 -3.12
CA LEU A 263 0.80 14.81 -1.88
C LEU A 263 1.64 13.52 -1.86
N TYR A 264 1.69 12.79 -2.97
CA TYR A 264 2.48 11.55 -3.05
C TYR A 264 3.97 11.79 -3.23
N LEU A 265 4.40 12.87 -3.89
CA LEU A 265 5.82 13.27 -3.96
C LEU A 265 6.34 13.65 -2.58
N ASP A 266 5.60 14.47 -1.84
CA ASP A 266 5.96 14.88 -0.48
C ASP A 266 6.06 13.64 0.44
N ALA A 267 5.11 12.70 0.34
CA ALA A 267 5.14 11.43 1.07
C ALA A 267 6.29 10.50 0.66
N PHE A 268 6.60 10.43 -0.65
CA PHE A 268 7.73 9.66 -1.16
C PHE A 268 9.05 10.17 -0.58
N HIS A 269 9.31 11.48 -0.65
CA HIS A 269 10.55 12.06 -0.14
C HIS A 269 10.66 11.95 1.39
N ALA A 270 9.56 12.17 2.11
CA ALA A 270 9.50 11.93 3.56
C ALA A 270 9.89 10.48 3.92
N GLN A 271 9.34 9.49 3.20
CA GLN A 271 9.67 8.08 3.46
C GLN A 271 11.07 7.72 2.99
N GLU A 272 11.56 8.34 1.92
CA GLU A 272 12.93 8.16 1.42
C GLU A 272 13.95 8.67 2.45
N GLU A 273 13.70 9.81 3.08
CA GLU A 273 14.57 10.36 4.12
C GLU A 273 14.60 9.45 5.36
N VAL A 274 13.43 8.95 5.80
CA VAL A 274 13.32 8.12 7.00
C VAL A 274 13.84 6.70 6.79
N LYS A 275 13.55 6.09 5.63
CA LYS A 275 13.81 4.66 5.36
C LYS A 275 14.99 4.41 4.41
N GLY A 276 15.52 5.46 3.79
CA GLY A 276 16.55 5.40 2.77
C GLY A 276 16.00 5.12 1.36
N ALA A 277 16.74 5.60 0.35
CA ALA A 277 16.39 5.52 -1.08
C ALA A 277 16.22 4.09 -1.64
N ASN A 278 16.68 3.07 -0.92
CA ASN A 278 16.55 1.67 -1.32
C ASN A 278 15.44 0.92 -0.56
N SER A 279 14.56 1.62 0.17
CA SER A 279 13.51 0.95 0.94
C SER A 279 12.38 0.42 0.04
N PRO A 280 12.04 -0.89 0.10
CA PRO A 280 10.87 -1.47 -0.60
C PRO A 280 9.55 -0.74 -0.33
N ASP A 281 9.45 -0.06 0.81
CA ASP A 281 8.25 0.69 1.20
C ASP A 281 7.98 1.89 0.27
N LEU A 282 8.99 2.39 -0.43
CA LEU A 282 8.84 3.44 -1.45
C LEU A 282 8.04 2.95 -2.66
N SER A 283 7.97 1.63 -2.90
CA SER A 283 7.25 1.06 -4.05
C SER A 283 5.76 1.40 -4.06
N LEU A 284 5.14 1.56 -2.89
CA LEU A 284 3.74 1.96 -2.80
C LEU A 284 3.53 3.37 -3.36
N TYR A 285 4.35 4.34 -2.94
CA TYR A 285 4.26 5.72 -3.42
C TYR A 285 4.63 5.83 -4.89
N ILE A 286 5.62 5.06 -5.35
CA ILE A 286 5.97 4.99 -6.78
C ILE A 286 4.77 4.51 -7.62
N LYS A 287 4.05 3.47 -7.18
CA LYS A 287 2.84 2.98 -7.87
C LYS A 287 1.73 4.04 -7.90
N LEU A 288 1.52 4.74 -6.79
CA LEU A 288 0.50 5.79 -6.69
C LEU A 288 0.83 6.97 -7.62
N LEU A 289 2.09 7.43 -7.64
CA LEU A 289 2.56 8.47 -8.55
C LEU A 289 2.47 8.04 -10.02
N THR A 290 2.82 6.79 -10.33
CA THR A 290 2.69 6.22 -11.68
C THR A 290 1.24 6.32 -12.17
N SER A 291 0.28 5.93 -11.33
CA SER A 291 -1.16 6.02 -11.64
C SER A 291 -1.62 7.46 -11.87
N VAL A 292 -1.12 8.42 -11.08
CA VAL A 292 -1.41 9.85 -11.27
C VAL A 292 -0.84 10.36 -12.60
N TYR A 293 0.41 10.03 -12.93
CA TYR A 293 1.03 10.41 -14.21
C TYR A 293 0.33 9.79 -15.42
N GLU A 294 -0.08 8.53 -15.34
CA GLU A 294 -0.88 7.88 -16.39
C GLU A 294 -2.20 8.62 -16.62
N LYS A 295 -2.91 8.99 -15.54
CA LYS A 295 -4.15 9.77 -15.62
C LYS A 295 -3.94 11.20 -16.17
N GLN A 296 -2.77 11.80 -15.93
CA GLN A 296 -2.37 13.09 -16.51
C GLN A 296 -1.90 12.96 -17.98
N GLY A 297 -1.72 11.75 -18.52
CA GLY A 297 -1.15 11.50 -19.84
C GLY A 297 0.39 11.64 -19.91
N ARG A 298 1.06 11.70 -18.77
CA ARG A 298 2.52 11.85 -18.60
C ARG A 298 3.21 10.49 -18.60
N LEU A 299 3.11 9.78 -19.73
CA LEU A 299 3.57 8.39 -19.86
C LEU A 299 5.08 8.23 -19.69
N THR A 300 5.88 9.24 -20.06
CA THR A 300 7.34 9.19 -19.93
C THR A 300 7.75 9.20 -18.45
N GLU A 301 7.15 10.04 -17.62
CA GLU A 301 7.39 10.07 -16.19
C GLU A 301 6.88 8.80 -15.49
N ALA A 302 5.73 8.28 -15.91
CA ALA A 302 5.23 6.99 -15.44
C ALA A 302 6.21 5.83 -15.72
N GLN A 303 6.75 5.77 -16.95
CA GLN A 303 7.77 4.78 -17.32
C GLN A 303 9.06 4.93 -16.52
N ALA A 304 9.53 6.16 -16.30
CA ALA A 304 10.72 6.42 -15.49
C ALA A 304 10.55 5.97 -14.03
N LEU A 305 9.37 6.18 -13.45
CA LEU A 305 9.01 5.71 -12.12
C LEU A 305 8.93 4.18 -12.05
N GLN A 306 8.34 3.53 -13.04
CA GLN A 306 8.32 2.07 -13.12
C GLN A 306 9.74 1.49 -13.18
N GLU A 307 10.64 2.07 -13.98
CA GLU A 307 12.05 1.66 -14.03
C GLU A 307 12.77 1.93 -12.70
N HIS A 308 12.48 3.04 -12.02
CA HIS A 308 12.99 3.30 -10.68
C HIS A 308 12.51 2.25 -9.67
N MET A 309 11.23 1.86 -9.69
CA MET A 309 10.70 0.78 -8.86
C MET A 309 11.41 -0.55 -9.13
N ARG A 310 11.66 -0.89 -10.41
CA ARG A 310 12.42 -2.10 -10.78
C ARG A 310 13.85 -2.08 -10.21
N ARG A 311 14.53 -0.93 -10.28
CA ARG A 311 15.87 -0.74 -9.69
C ARG A 311 15.86 -0.85 -8.17
N LEU A 312 14.90 -0.21 -7.50
CA LEU A 312 14.76 -0.24 -6.05
C LEU A 312 14.57 -1.67 -5.54
N PHE A 313 13.68 -2.44 -6.18
CA PHE A 313 13.48 -3.83 -5.81
C PHE A 313 14.70 -4.71 -6.07
N ARG A 314 15.42 -4.47 -7.17
CA ARG A 314 16.69 -5.15 -7.44
C ARG A 314 17.70 -4.90 -6.32
N ASP A 315 17.85 -3.66 -5.87
CA ASP A 315 18.90 -3.26 -4.93
C ASP A 315 18.54 -3.66 -3.47
N ALA A 316 17.28 -3.50 -3.05
CA ALA A 316 16.80 -3.86 -1.72
C ALA A 316 16.83 -5.37 -1.46
N PHE A 317 16.30 -6.16 -2.40
CA PHE A 317 16.29 -7.62 -2.26
C PHE A 317 17.66 -8.23 -2.53
N GLY A 318 18.52 -7.62 -3.36
CA GLY A 318 19.93 -7.99 -3.46
C GLY A 318 20.64 -7.89 -2.11
N ALA A 319 20.43 -6.80 -1.36
CA ALA A 319 21.00 -6.62 -0.02
C ALA A 319 20.41 -7.61 1.01
N GLN A 320 19.11 -7.88 0.96
CA GLN A 320 18.46 -8.84 1.85
C GLN A 320 18.91 -10.28 1.58
N ARG A 321 19.10 -10.66 0.31
CA ARG A 321 19.67 -11.96 -0.07
C ARG A 321 21.14 -12.07 0.31
N TYR A 322 21.93 -10.99 0.23
CA TYR A 322 23.29 -10.98 0.78
C TYR A 322 23.30 -11.30 2.29
N SER A 323 22.35 -10.76 3.06
CA SER A 323 22.19 -11.06 4.50
C SER A 323 21.61 -12.46 4.77
N ALA A 324 20.65 -12.94 3.98
CA ALA A 324 20.11 -14.30 4.12
C ALA A 324 21.14 -15.37 3.72
N ASN A 325 21.96 -15.10 2.70
CA ASN A 325 23.12 -15.89 2.33
C ASN A 325 24.16 -15.87 3.47
N GLN A 326 24.39 -14.75 4.14
CA GLN A 326 25.27 -14.70 5.34
C GLN A 326 24.89 -15.71 6.43
N GLU A 327 23.59 -15.98 6.63
CA GLU A 327 23.09 -16.92 7.64
C GLU A 327 23.00 -18.38 7.12
N ARG A 328 22.71 -18.56 5.81
CA ARG A 328 22.73 -19.86 5.11
C ARG A 328 24.16 -20.38 4.85
N ASP A 329 25.09 -19.52 4.49
CA ASP A 329 26.49 -19.80 4.12
C ASP A 329 27.35 -20.24 5.30
N ARG A 330 26.84 -20.12 6.53
CA ARG A 330 27.43 -20.77 7.71
C ARG A 330 27.24 -22.29 7.73
N ARG A 331 26.32 -22.86 6.91
CA ARG A 331 25.90 -24.26 7.03
C ARG A 331 26.24 -25.16 5.83
N GLU A 332 26.47 -24.63 4.62
CA GLU A 332 26.79 -25.46 3.43
C GLU A 332 27.87 -24.86 2.52
N ASP A 333 28.96 -25.60 2.31
CA ASP A 333 30.20 -25.19 1.61
C ASP A 333 30.01 -24.92 0.09
N ILE A 334 28.92 -25.41 -0.52
CA ILE A 334 28.62 -25.24 -1.96
C ILE A 334 28.16 -23.80 -2.29
N ASN A 335 27.54 -23.11 -1.33
CA ASN A 335 26.94 -21.79 -1.54
C ASN A 335 27.86 -20.62 -1.15
N ARG A 336 29.06 -20.91 -0.62
CA ARG A 336 29.98 -19.88 -0.12
C ARG A 336 30.56 -19.02 -1.27
N PRO A 337 30.29 -17.71 -1.32
CA PRO A 337 30.94 -16.82 -2.29
C PRO A 337 32.39 -16.54 -1.88
N VAL A 338 33.22 -16.17 -2.85
CA VAL A 338 34.59 -15.69 -2.62
C VAL A 338 34.75 -14.30 -3.25
N SER A 339 35.13 -13.31 -2.44
CA SER A 339 35.27 -11.91 -2.88
C SER A 339 36.21 -11.12 -1.98
N GLN A 340 36.37 -9.81 -2.24
CA GLN A 340 37.14 -8.90 -1.39
C GLN A 340 36.67 -8.90 0.08
N ASN A 341 35.38 -9.17 0.31
CA ASN A 341 34.77 -9.21 1.64
C ASN A 341 34.81 -10.60 2.29
N PHE A 342 35.13 -11.65 1.52
CA PHE A 342 35.11 -13.05 1.98
C PHE A 342 36.33 -13.79 1.46
N VAL A 343 37.46 -13.52 2.11
CA VAL A 343 38.76 -14.09 1.74
C VAL A 343 38.92 -15.48 2.37
N LEU A 344 39.19 -16.48 1.54
CA LEU A 344 39.59 -17.81 2.01
C LEU A 344 40.97 -17.74 2.67
N GLN A 345 41.11 -18.41 3.81
CA GLN A 345 42.40 -18.50 4.51
C GLN A 345 43.46 -19.17 3.62
N SER A 346 44.73 -18.85 3.84
CA SER A 346 45.84 -19.37 3.04
C SER A 346 46.01 -20.89 3.12
N ASN A 347 45.47 -21.52 4.16
CA ASN A 347 45.44 -22.96 4.37
C ASN A 347 44.13 -23.64 3.90
N TYR A 348 43.19 -22.90 3.31
CA TYR A 348 41.96 -23.50 2.80
C TYR A 348 42.28 -24.44 1.64
N ALA A 349 41.92 -25.72 1.82
CA ALA A 349 42.01 -26.76 0.82
C ALA A 349 40.81 -27.71 0.99
N PRO A 350 39.91 -27.81 0.01
CA PRO A 350 38.81 -28.76 0.07
C PRO A 350 39.32 -30.20 0.14
N GLY A 351 38.80 -31.00 1.07
CA GLY A 351 39.22 -32.39 1.28
C GLY A 351 38.64 -33.39 0.28
N ASP A 352 37.75 -32.92 -0.59
CA ASP A 352 36.92 -33.67 -1.54
C ASP A 352 37.26 -33.35 -3.00
N LEU A 353 38.49 -32.92 -3.27
CA LEU A 353 38.99 -32.67 -4.62
C LEU A 353 39.31 -33.97 -5.35
N VAL A 354 38.81 -34.10 -6.57
CA VAL A 354 39.02 -35.25 -7.47
C VAL A 354 39.57 -34.77 -8.82
N SER A 355 40.32 -35.62 -9.53
CA SER A 355 40.79 -35.26 -10.87
C SER A 355 39.64 -35.25 -11.86
N ALA A 356 39.54 -34.21 -12.70
CA ALA A 356 38.54 -34.15 -13.76
C ALA A 356 38.66 -35.33 -14.75
N ALA A 357 39.89 -35.87 -14.91
CA ALA A 357 40.15 -37.02 -15.78
C ALA A 357 39.48 -38.32 -15.26
N GLU A 358 39.24 -38.46 -13.95
CA GLU A 358 38.53 -39.61 -13.37
C GLU A 358 37.07 -39.67 -13.83
N PHE A 359 36.50 -38.52 -14.22
CA PHE A 359 35.13 -38.38 -14.73
C PHE A 359 35.07 -38.26 -16.25
N SER A 360 36.14 -38.63 -16.96
CA SER A 360 36.25 -38.54 -18.43
C SER A 360 36.07 -37.12 -18.99
N ILE A 361 36.33 -36.08 -18.18
CA ILE A 361 36.29 -34.69 -18.64
C ILE A 361 37.59 -34.41 -19.41
N PRO A 362 37.54 -33.99 -20.68
CA PRO A 362 38.74 -33.64 -21.43
C PRO A 362 39.47 -32.45 -20.81
N THR A 363 40.78 -32.55 -20.59
CA THR A 363 41.60 -31.48 -20.00
C THR A 363 42.52 -30.84 -21.05
N SER A 364 42.68 -29.50 -21.00
CA SER A 364 43.61 -28.78 -21.88
C SER A 364 45.04 -28.71 -21.32
N LYS A 365 45.26 -29.24 -20.11
CA LYS A 365 46.53 -29.31 -19.40
C LYS A 365 46.74 -30.72 -18.82
N SER A 366 47.93 -30.97 -18.27
CA SER A 366 48.24 -32.21 -17.55
C SER A 366 47.22 -32.47 -16.44
N PRO A 367 46.64 -33.68 -16.33
CA PRO A 367 45.60 -33.98 -15.35
C PRO A 367 46.09 -33.96 -13.89
N ASN A 368 47.41 -33.90 -13.67
CA ASN A 368 48.03 -33.97 -12.35
C ASN A 368 48.20 -32.61 -11.66
N ILE A 369 47.92 -31.49 -12.34
CA ILE A 369 48.01 -30.16 -11.73
C ILE A 369 46.70 -29.81 -11.02
N ASP A 370 46.79 -28.97 -9.99
CA ASP A 370 45.61 -28.57 -9.19
C ASP A 370 44.49 -27.99 -10.04
N GLU A 371 44.84 -27.20 -11.08
CA GLU A 371 43.88 -26.61 -12.02
C GLU A 371 43.03 -27.64 -12.77
N MET A 372 43.34 -28.93 -12.74
CA MET A 372 42.52 -29.98 -13.38
C MET A 372 41.71 -30.78 -12.35
N LYS A 373 41.63 -30.33 -11.10
CA LYS A 373 40.80 -30.93 -10.05
C LYS A 373 39.50 -30.17 -9.88
N LEU A 374 38.44 -30.86 -9.47
CA LEU A 374 37.12 -30.30 -9.17
C LEU A 374 36.63 -30.87 -7.84
N ARG A 375 35.73 -30.18 -7.15
CA ARG A 375 35.13 -30.73 -5.92
C ARG A 375 34.05 -31.75 -6.22
N LEU A 376 33.98 -32.78 -5.39
CA LEU A 376 32.89 -33.77 -5.40
C LEU A 376 31.62 -33.22 -4.71
N ALA A 377 31.14 -32.05 -5.14
CA ALA A 377 29.94 -31.40 -4.62
C ALA A 377 28.67 -31.92 -5.30
N GLY A 378 27.62 -32.24 -4.55
CA GLY A 378 26.36 -32.76 -5.10
C GLY A 378 25.11 -32.23 -4.40
N ASP A 379 23.94 -32.50 -4.98
CA ASP A 379 22.65 -32.15 -4.37
C ASP A 379 22.36 -33.06 -3.16
N GLN A 380 21.68 -32.55 -2.13
CA GLN A 380 21.30 -33.36 -0.96
C GLN A 380 20.42 -34.55 -1.39
N ASN A 381 20.76 -35.75 -0.91
CA ASN A 381 20.03 -37.01 -1.12
C ASN A 381 20.03 -37.59 -2.55
N ALA A 382 20.92 -37.16 -3.43
CA ALA A 382 21.03 -37.69 -4.79
C ALA A 382 22.16 -38.75 -4.94
N ASP A 383 22.12 -39.62 -5.97
CA ASP A 383 23.15 -40.66 -6.16
C ASP A 383 24.53 -40.00 -6.33
N PRO A 384 25.50 -40.28 -5.43
CA PRO A 384 26.83 -39.68 -5.47
C PRO A 384 27.61 -39.95 -6.76
N ARG A 385 27.21 -40.93 -7.58
CA ARG A 385 27.88 -41.27 -8.85
C ARG A 385 27.44 -40.39 -10.02
N GLU A 386 26.23 -39.81 -9.96
CA GLU A 386 25.63 -39.08 -11.09
C GLU A 386 25.23 -37.64 -10.73
N ALA A 387 24.99 -37.36 -9.45
CA ALA A 387 24.49 -36.07 -8.97
C ALA A 387 25.58 -35.19 -8.33
N ASN A 388 26.82 -35.31 -8.81
CA ASN A 388 27.94 -34.46 -8.39
C ASN A 388 28.42 -33.55 -9.54
N MET A 389 29.10 -32.47 -9.18
CA MET A 389 29.60 -31.45 -10.10
C MET A 389 30.47 -32.04 -11.23
N PRO A 390 31.50 -32.87 -10.97
CA PRO A 390 32.30 -33.48 -12.05
C PRO A 390 31.46 -34.30 -13.03
N ALA A 391 30.57 -35.17 -12.55
CA ALA A 391 29.71 -36.00 -13.38
C ALA A 391 28.77 -35.15 -14.24
N ARG A 392 28.14 -34.14 -13.64
CA ARG A 392 27.24 -33.20 -14.33
C ARG A 392 27.98 -32.36 -15.38
N LEU A 393 29.21 -31.92 -15.09
CA LEU A 393 30.04 -31.21 -16.06
C LEU A 393 30.42 -32.11 -17.24
N ALA A 394 30.76 -33.38 -16.98
CA ALA A 394 31.06 -34.34 -18.04
C ALA A 394 29.85 -34.57 -18.97
N GLN A 395 28.64 -34.68 -18.39
CA GLN A 395 27.39 -34.80 -19.14
C GLN A 395 27.10 -33.56 -19.99
N LEU A 396 27.21 -32.36 -19.40
CA LEU A 396 27.03 -31.09 -20.11
C LEU A 396 28.03 -30.93 -21.26
N ILE A 397 29.30 -31.24 -21.03
CA ILE A 397 30.34 -31.19 -22.07
C ILE A 397 30.03 -32.19 -23.18
N SER A 398 29.59 -33.40 -22.84
CA SER A 398 29.23 -34.43 -23.82
C SER A 398 28.06 -33.98 -24.71
N LEU A 399 27.00 -33.44 -24.09
CA LEU A 399 25.84 -32.85 -24.77
C LEU A 399 26.27 -31.72 -25.71
N CYS A 400 26.98 -30.72 -25.20
CA CYS A 400 27.33 -29.57 -26.02
C CYS A 400 28.36 -29.90 -27.09
N ARG A 401 29.21 -30.91 -26.91
CA ARG A 401 30.07 -31.43 -27.98
C ARG A 401 29.28 -32.07 -29.10
N SER A 402 28.25 -32.86 -28.78
CA SER A 402 27.45 -33.53 -29.80
C SER A 402 26.59 -32.55 -30.59
N GLU A 403 26.08 -31.50 -29.95
CA GLU A 403 25.29 -30.46 -30.61
C GLU A 403 26.14 -29.46 -31.41
N SER A 404 27.27 -29.01 -30.87
CA SER A 404 28.08 -27.98 -31.51
C SER A 404 29.06 -28.52 -32.56
N GLY A 405 29.54 -29.76 -32.38
CA GLY A 405 30.66 -30.34 -33.12
C GLY A 405 32.03 -29.77 -32.76
N GLU A 406 32.12 -28.89 -31.75
CA GLU A 406 33.35 -28.24 -31.34
C GLU A 406 34.06 -29.02 -30.22
N ARG A 407 35.40 -28.92 -30.14
CA ARG A 407 36.14 -29.57 -29.05
C ARG A 407 36.03 -28.73 -27.78
N ILE A 408 35.42 -29.30 -26.74
CA ILE A 408 35.26 -28.67 -25.42
C ILE A 408 36.20 -29.34 -24.41
N SER A 409 36.89 -28.56 -23.58
CA SER A 409 37.80 -29.07 -22.54
C SER A 409 37.89 -28.16 -21.32
N LEU A 410 38.22 -28.73 -20.16
CA LEU A 410 38.50 -27.99 -18.93
C LEU A 410 39.85 -27.25 -19.05
N ARG A 411 39.83 -25.96 -18.75
CA ARG A 411 41.00 -25.07 -18.75
C ARG A 411 41.54 -24.80 -17.36
N SER A 412 40.64 -24.65 -16.39
CA SER A 412 40.98 -24.45 -14.98
C SER A 412 39.78 -24.83 -14.11
N GLY A 413 40.03 -25.59 -13.05
CA GLY A 413 39.11 -26.01 -12.00
C GLY A 413 39.59 -25.43 -10.67
N TYR A 414 40.02 -26.28 -9.74
CA TYR A 414 40.56 -25.85 -8.46
C TYR A 414 41.92 -25.14 -8.59
N ARG A 415 42.10 -24.01 -7.89
CA ARG A 415 43.42 -23.37 -7.74
C ARG A 415 43.76 -23.28 -6.27
N SER A 416 44.91 -23.82 -5.85
CA SER A 416 45.38 -23.62 -4.47
C SER A 416 45.73 -22.15 -4.22
N TYR A 417 45.75 -21.74 -2.95
CA TYR A 417 46.15 -20.37 -2.57
C TYR A 417 47.54 -20.01 -3.14
N ALA A 418 48.49 -20.95 -3.08
CA ALA A 418 49.84 -20.77 -3.62
C ALA A 418 49.82 -20.55 -5.14
N THR A 419 49.05 -21.35 -5.88
CA THR A 419 48.89 -21.20 -7.34
C THR A 419 48.23 -19.87 -7.68
N GLN A 420 47.17 -19.47 -6.95
CA GLN A 420 46.50 -18.19 -7.17
C GLN A 420 47.45 -17.01 -6.90
N ARG A 421 48.27 -17.08 -5.85
CA ARG A 421 49.26 -16.05 -5.52
C ARG A 421 50.27 -15.87 -6.67
N ILE A 422 50.81 -16.96 -7.20
CA ILE A 422 51.75 -16.91 -8.33
C ILE A 422 51.09 -16.28 -9.57
N LEU A 423 49.84 -16.64 -9.86
CA LEU A 423 49.10 -16.07 -10.99
C LEU A 423 48.78 -14.58 -10.80
N TYR A 424 48.41 -14.19 -9.58
CA TYR A 424 48.14 -12.79 -9.22
C TYR A 424 49.41 -11.95 -9.37
N GLU A 425 50.52 -12.37 -8.76
CA GLU A 425 51.82 -11.68 -8.82
C GLU A 425 52.32 -11.51 -10.25
N ARG A 426 52.12 -12.51 -11.12
CA ARG A 426 52.53 -12.43 -12.54
C ARG A 426 51.70 -11.45 -13.38
N ASN A 427 50.48 -11.14 -12.97
CA ASN A 427 49.54 -10.32 -13.74
C ASN A 427 49.17 -8.99 -13.04
N LEU A 428 49.95 -8.58 -12.02
CA LEU A 428 49.75 -7.34 -11.26
C LEU A 428 49.54 -6.13 -12.17
N ASP A 429 50.33 -6.00 -13.24
CA ASP A 429 50.28 -4.85 -14.16
C ASP A 429 49.05 -4.84 -15.08
N ARG A 430 48.27 -5.94 -15.15
CA ARG A 430 47.10 -6.08 -16.05
C ARG A 430 45.77 -5.95 -15.31
N GLY A 431 45.73 -6.10 -13.99
CA GLY A 431 44.51 -5.94 -13.18
C GLY A 431 43.43 -7.01 -13.39
N THR A 432 43.67 -8.05 -14.20
CA THR A 432 42.64 -9.03 -14.65
C THR A 432 42.57 -10.30 -13.79
N VAL A 433 43.23 -10.37 -12.63
CA VAL A 433 43.29 -11.58 -11.79
C VAL A 433 42.98 -11.21 -10.34
N THR A 434 42.09 -11.99 -9.71
CA THR A 434 41.72 -11.78 -8.31
C THR A 434 42.85 -12.14 -7.33
N PRO A 435 42.99 -11.43 -6.19
CA PRO A 435 43.99 -11.76 -5.16
C PRO A 435 43.87 -13.19 -4.62
N PRO A 436 44.95 -13.79 -4.08
CA PRO A 436 44.87 -15.08 -3.43
C PRO A 436 43.93 -15.00 -2.22
N GLY A 437 43.06 -16.00 -2.11
CA GLY A 437 41.96 -16.04 -1.15
C GLY A 437 40.65 -15.48 -1.72
N MET A 438 40.68 -14.80 -2.87
CA MET A 438 39.52 -14.13 -3.48
C MET A 438 39.01 -14.78 -4.77
N SER A 439 39.67 -15.85 -5.26
CA SER A 439 39.32 -16.51 -6.52
C SER A 439 38.27 -17.59 -6.33
N GLU A 440 37.22 -17.61 -7.16
CA GLU A 440 36.22 -18.69 -7.16
C GLU A 440 36.84 -20.07 -7.38
N HIS A 441 37.91 -20.15 -8.18
CA HIS A 441 38.64 -21.40 -8.38
C HIS A 441 39.23 -21.99 -7.09
N GLN A 442 39.47 -21.17 -6.06
CA GLN A 442 39.95 -21.69 -4.78
C GLN A 442 38.87 -22.47 -4.02
N THR A 443 37.59 -22.34 -4.41
CA THR A 443 36.52 -23.22 -3.91
C THR A 443 36.55 -24.61 -4.55
N GLY A 444 37.14 -24.76 -5.73
CA GLY A 444 37.03 -25.98 -6.56
C GLY A 444 35.65 -26.23 -7.17
N LEU A 445 34.73 -25.27 -7.09
CA LEU A 445 33.37 -25.32 -7.66
C LEU A 445 33.22 -24.56 -8.98
N ALA A 446 34.29 -23.91 -9.43
CA ALA A 446 34.34 -23.17 -10.70
C ALA A 446 35.08 -23.96 -11.78
N ALA A 447 34.68 -23.77 -13.04
CA ALA A 447 35.27 -24.38 -14.21
C ALA A 447 35.41 -23.37 -15.35
N ASP A 448 36.65 -23.11 -15.77
CA ASP A 448 36.96 -22.42 -17.01
C ASP A 448 36.91 -23.40 -18.17
N ILE A 449 36.16 -23.05 -19.21
CA ILE A 449 35.95 -23.92 -20.36
C ILE A 449 36.69 -23.38 -21.59
N ASN A 450 37.41 -24.28 -22.25
CA ASN A 450 37.99 -24.06 -23.55
C ASN A 450 37.09 -24.64 -24.65
N VAL A 451 36.99 -23.91 -25.76
CA VAL A 451 36.44 -24.37 -27.03
C VAL A 451 37.54 -24.28 -28.09
N ASN A 452 37.84 -25.39 -28.77
CA ASN A 452 38.90 -25.50 -29.78
C ASN A 452 40.26 -24.94 -29.30
N ASP A 453 40.70 -25.36 -28.11
CA ASP A 453 41.96 -24.99 -27.43
C ASP A 453 42.11 -23.51 -26.99
N ARG A 454 41.06 -22.70 -27.11
CA ARG A 454 41.02 -21.33 -26.56
C ARG A 454 39.89 -21.17 -25.56
N PHE A 455 39.92 -20.10 -24.75
CA PHE A 455 38.78 -19.77 -23.89
C PHE A 455 37.49 -19.67 -24.72
N MET A 456 36.41 -20.23 -24.18
CA MET A 456 35.06 -20.15 -24.72
C MET A 456 34.66 -18.68 -24.90
N ARG A 457 34.02 -18.34 -26.02
CA ARG A 457 33.52 -17.01 -26.34
C ARG A 457 32.02 -17.07 -26.57
N GLN A 458 31.34 -15.95 -26.40
CA GLN A 458 29.90 -15.82 -26.66
C GLN A 458 29.48 -16.29 -28.06
N SER A 459 30.35 -16.09 -29.06
CA SER A 459 30.10 -16.47 -30.45
C SER A 459 30.17 -17.97 -30.72
N ASP A 460 30.63 -18.78 -29.76
CA ASP A 460 30.84 -20.21 -29.94
C ASP A 460 29.51 -20.96 -29.85
N ARG A 461 29.31 -21.96 -30.69
CA ARG A 461 28.10 -22.81 -30.64
C ARG A 461 28.02 -23.56 -29.32
N SER A 462 29.17 -23.96 -28.79
CA SER A 462 29.27 -24.57 -27.46
C SER A 462 28.85 -23.60 -26.35
N PHE A 463 29.11 -22.30 -26.49
CA PHE A 463 28.62 -21.32 -25.52
C PHE A 463 27.10 -21.24 -25.55
N GLN A 464 26.48 -21.17 -26.74
CA GLN A 464 25.02 -21.17 -26.88
C GLN A 464 24.40 -22.42 -26.23
N CYS A 465 24.97 -23.60 -26.47
CA CYS A 465 24.51 -24.81 -25.80
C CYS A 465 24.68 -24.76 -24.28
N PHE A 466 25.81 -24.26 -23.77
CA PHE A 466 26.00 -24.08 -22.33
C PHE A 466 24.99 -23.09 -21.76
N GLU A 467 24.77 -21.94 -22.39
CA GLU A 467 23.76 -20.96 -21.99
C GLU A 467 22.36 -21.59 -21.94
N GLU A 468 22.03 -22.46 -22.89
CA GLU A 468 20.74 -23.14 -22.99
C GLU A 468 20.58 -24.32 -22.02
N ASN A 469 21.66 -24.95 -21.56
CA ASN A 469 21.55 -26.23 -20.84
C ASN A 469 22.26 -26.27 -19.48
N ALA A 470 23.26 -25.43 -19.23
CA ALA A 470 24.12 -25.51 -18.03
C ALA A 470 23.32 -25.51 -16.72
N TYR A 471 22.23 -24.75 -16.67
CA TYR A 471 21.36 -24.67 -15.49
C TYR A 471 20.75 -26.03 -15.10
N ARG A 472 20.43 -26.87 -16.08
CA ARG A 472 19.91 -28.24 -15.87
C ARG A 472 20.93 -29.16 -15.21
N PHE A 473 22.21 -28.82 -15.36
CA PHE A 473 23.35 -29.52 -14.78
C PHE A 473 23.89 -28.80 -13.52
N GLY A 474 23.17 -27.80 -13.00
CA GLY A 474 23.55 -27.10 -11.78
C GLY A 474 24.62 -26.02 -11.96
N PHE A 475 24.89 -25.60 -13.19
CA PHE A 475 25.88 -24.58 -13.51
C PHE A 475 25.21 -23.25 -13.88
N ILE A 476 25.84 -22.17 -13.47
CA ILE A 476 25.52 -20.80 -13.87
C ILE A 476 26.76 -20.12 -14.45
N LEU A 477 26.54 -19.13 -15.32
CA LEU A 477 27.61 -18.25 -15.79
C LEU A 477 27.92 -17.23 -14.68
N SER A 478 29.12 -17.29 -14.10
CA SER A 478 29.49 -16.43 -12.97
C SER A 478 29.63 -14.96 -13.35
N TYR A 479 30.12 -14.69 -14.56
CA TYR A 479 30.44 -13.35 -15.02
C TYR A 479 29.78 -13.06 -16.36
N PRO A 480 28.48 -12.71 -16.37
CA PRO A 480 27.74 -12.38 -17.59
C PRO A 480 28.05 -10.95 -18.11
N PRO A 481 27.57 -10.57 -19.32
CA PRO A 481 27.69 -9.20 -19.83
C PRO A 481 27.02 -8.19 -18.87
N GLU A 482 27.54 -6.96 -18.82
CA GLU A 482 27.02 -5.88 -17.95
C GLU A 482 27.03 -6.20 -16.44
N ASN A 483 27.96 -7.06 -16.01
CA ASN A 483 28.12 -7.42 -14.61
C ASN A 483 28.78 -6.28 -13.81
N ASN A 484 28.02 -5.60 -12.96
CA ASN A 484 28.51 -4.50 -12.12
C ASN A 484 29.08 -4.96 -10.76
N TYR A 485 29.20 -6.27 -10.53
CA TYR A 485 29.58 -6.85 -9.24
C TYR A 485 31.11 -6.88 -9.01
N LEU A 486 31.91 -6.75 -10.07
CA LEU A 486 33.36 -6.64 -9.99
C LEU A 486 33.82 -5.25 -10.47
N PRO A 487 34.77 -4.60 -9.77
CA PRO A 487 35.37 -3.36 -10.25
C PRO A 487 36.33 -3.64 -11.41
N GLY A 488 35.96 -3.29 -12.64
CA GLY A 488 36.81 -3.40 -13.84
C GLY A 488 36.12 -2.99 -15.14
N ASP A 489 36.90 -2.56 -16.14
CA ASP A 489 36.42 -2.29 -17.50
C ASP A 489 36.12 -3.62 -18.22
N ASP A 490 34.84 -3.99 -18.26
CA ASP A 490 34.25 -5.21 -18.85
C ASP A 490 34.62 -6.56 -18.18
N PRO A 491 33.91 -6.97 -17.11
CA PRO A 491 34.15 -8.22 -16.40
C PRO A 491 33.48 -9.44 -17.04
N TYR A 492 33.08 -9.41 -18.32
CA TYR A 492 32.42 -10.54 -18.97
C TYR A 492 33.38 -11.72 -19.23
N GLU A 493 33.09 -12.89 -18.65
CA GLU A 493 33.88 -14.11 -18.85
C GLU A 493 33.00 -15.28 -19.35
N PRO A 494 32.74 -15.39 -20.66
CA PRO A 494 31.92 -16.47 -21.25
C PRO A 494 32.43 -17.88 -20.97
N TRP A 495 33.68 -18.02 -20.53
CA TRP A 495 34.31 -19.28 -20.20
C TRP A 495 34.13 -19.72 -18.74
N HIS A 496 33.70 -18.84 -17.84
CA HIS A 496 33.74 -19.08 -16.39
C HIS A 496 32.39 -19.55 -15.84
N TRP A 497 32.28 -20.85 -15.52
CA TRP A 497 31.04 -21.48 -15.07
C TRP A 497 31.14 -21.97 -13.63
N ARG A 498 30.14 -21.64 -12.81
CA ARG A 498 30.08 -22.00 -11.37
C ARG A 498 28.99 -23.02 -11.11
N TYR A 499 29.34 -24.07 -10.36
CA TYR A 499 28.38 -25.01 -9.83
C TYR A 499 27.70 -24.47 -8.57
N VAL A 500 26.36 -24.50 -8.56
CA VAL A 500 25.50 -24.04 -7.45
C VAL A 500 24.42 -25.08 -7.06
N GLY A 501 24.42 -26.25 -7.72
CA GLY A 501 23.37 -27.26 -7.60
C GLY A 501 22.20 -27.01 -8.55
N VAL A 502 21.50 -28.07 -8.95
CA VAL A 502 20.46 -28.00 -10.01
C VAL A 502 19.31 -27.10 -9.62
N ARG A 503 18.79 -27.28 -8.39
CA ARG A 503 17.69 -26.47 -7.88
C ARG A 503 18.03 -24.98 -7.96
N THR A 504 19.21 -24.61 -7.44
CA THR A 504 19.66 -23.22 -7.44
C THR A 504 19.83 -22.69 -8.87
N ALA A 505 20.46 -23.44 -9.76
CA ALA A 505 20.70 -22.99 -11.13
C ALA A 505 19.41 -22.82 -11.95
N HIS A 506 18.37 -23.64 -11.72
CA HIS A 506 17.04 -23.45 -12.31
C HIS A 506 16.38 -22.15 -11.86
N LEU A 507 16.48 -21.81 -10.57
CA LEU A 507 15.99 -20.53 -10.04
C LEU A 507 16.68 -19.34 -10.73
N TYR A 508 17.96 -19.48 -11.13
CA TYR A 508 18.67 -18.46 -11.92
C TYR A 508 18.17 -18.35 -13.37
N ARG A 509 17.62 -19.43 -13.97
CA ARG A 509 17.17 -19.46 -15.38
C ARG A 509 15.76 -18.90 -15.59
N GLU A 510 14.81 -19.20 -14.69
CA GLU A 510 13.40 -18.81 -14.84
C GLU A 510 13.14 -17.30 -14.66
N ALA A 511 14.16 -16.55 -14.22
CA ALA A 511 14.19 -15.13 -13.92
C ALA A 511 14.12 -14.12 -15.11
N GLY A 512 13.91 -14.58 -16.36
CA GLY A 512 13.66 -13.70 -17.52
C GLY A 512 14.89 -13.03 -18.17
N PRO A 513 14.73 -12.45 -19.39
CA PRO A 513 15.75 -12.47 -20.43
C PRO A 513 16.79 -11.37 -20.28
N HIS A 514 18.03 -11.69 -20.64
CA HIS A 514 19.23 -10.84 -20.59
C HIS A 514 19.89 -10.67 -19.22
N HIS A 515 20.49 -11.74 -18.71
CA HIS A 515 21.67 -11.62 -17.84
C HIS A 515 21.50 -10.75 -16.58
N LYS A 516 20.29 -10.68 -16.02
CA LYS A 516 20.10 -10.19 -14.65
C LYS A 516 19.99 -11.40 -13.73
N PRO A 517 20.71 -11.47 -12.61
CA PRO A 517 20.30 -12.31 -11.50
C PRO A 517 18.98 -11.73 -10.98
N GLN A 518 17.83 -12.07 -11.57
CA GLN A 518 16.52 -11.75 -10.98
C GLN A 518 16.16 -12.84 -9.98
N GLU A 519 17.00 -12.92 -8.95
CA GLU A 519 16.83 -13.71 -7.74
C GLU A 519 15.48 -13.46 -7.04
N PHE A 520 14.76 -12.39 -7.41
CA PHE A 520 13.45 -12.00 -6.92
C PHE A 520 12.28 -12.83 -7.48
N LEU A 521 12.30 -13.20 -8.77
CA LEU A 521 11.16 -13.92 -9.37
C LEU A 521 11.05 -15.35 -8.84
N ALA A 522 12.20 -15.98 -8.61
CA ALA A 522 12.31 -17.33 -8.11
C ALA A 522 11.85 -17.52 -6.64
N ALA A 523 11.59 -16.43 -5.91
CA ALA A 523 11.09 -16.41 -4.53
C ALA A 523 9.59 -16.10 -4.44
N LEU A 524 8.91 -15.89 -5.57
CA LEU A 524 7.45 -15.83 -5.57
C LEU A 524 6.91 -17.26 -5.32
N PRO A 525 5.87 -17.42 -4.48
CA PRO A 525 5.33 -18.74 -4.12
C PRO A 525 5.02 -19.64 -5.34
N CYS A 526 4.61 -19.04 -6.46
CA CYS A 526 4.34 -19.72 -7.73
C CYS A 526 5.56 -20.47 -8.30
N TYR A 527 6.75 -19.86 -8.28
CA TYR A 527 7.96 -20.52 -8.80
C TYR A 527 8.54 -21.52 -7.81
N GLU A 528 8.47 -21.25 -6.51
CA GLU A 528 8.91 -22.21 -5.47
C GLU A 528 8.07 -23.50 -5.50
N GLU A 529 6.76 -23.38 -5.65
CA GLU A 529 5.83 -24.51 -5.72
C GLU A 529 6.04 -25.34 -6.99
N ARG A 530 6.28 -24.70 -8.13
CA ARG A 530 6.58 -25.41 -9.39
C ARG A 530 7.88 -26.19 -9.32
N ALA A 531 8.93 -25.57 -8.77
CA ALA A 531 10.23 -26.21 -8.60
C ALA A 531 10.16 -27.40 -7.62
N ALA A 532 9.40 -27.27 -6.53
CA ALA A 532 9.18 -28.35 -5.57
C ALA A 532 8.42 -29.54 -6.17
N ASN A 533 7.53 -29.28 -7.13
CA ASN A 533 6.69 -30.29 -7.78
C ASN A 533 7.23 -30.80 -9.13
N GLY A 534 8.39 -30.33 -9.57
CA GLY A 534 8.98 -30.74 -10.85
C GLY A 534 8.19 -30.29 -12.08
N ILE A 535 7.45 -29.18 -11.99
CA ILE A 535 6.58 -28.66 -13.06
C ILE A 535 7.33 -27.58 -13.84
N PHE A 536 7.94 -27.98 -14.96
CA PHE A 536 8.83 -27.14 -15.76
C PHE A 536 8.15 -26.61 -17.03
N PRO A 537 8.33 -25.33 -17.41
CA PRO A 537 7.72 -24.77 -18.62
C PRO A 537 8.36 -25.33 -19.88
N THR A 538 7.57 -25.44 -20.94
CA THR A 538 8.08 -25.79 -22.28
C THR A 538 8.54 -24.55 -23.05
N ILE A 539 9.39 -24.73 -24.06
CA ILE A 539 9.99 -23.62 -24.82
C ILE A 539 8.89 -22.80 -25.52
N GLY A 540 8.86 -21.49 -25.27
CA GLY A 540 7.94 -20.55 -25.92
C GLY A 540 6.58 -20.39 -25.23
N GLU A 541 6.38 -21.05 -24.09
CA GLU A 541 5.16 -20.93 -23.29
C GLU A 541 5.15 -19.61 -22.50
N GLU A 542 3.97 -18.97 -22.40
CA GLU A 542 3.79 -17.71 -21.68
C GLU A 542 4.01 -17.94 -20.18
N ASP A 543 4.71 -17.02 -19.50
CA ASP A 543 5.01 -17.17 -18.08
C ASP A 543 3.74 -16.97 -17.24
N ILE A 544 3.14 -18.10 -16.84
CA ILE A 544 1.92 -18.14 -16.03
C ILE A 544 2.06 -17.42 -14.68
N CYS A 545 3.26 -17.33 -14.11
CA CYS A 545 3.51 -16.63 -12.84
C CYS A 545 3.63 -15.11 -13.03
N LEU A 546 3.76 -14.62 -14.28
CA LEU A 546 3.85 -13.20 -14.65
C LEU A 546 2.68 -12.70 -15.51
N SER A 547 1.80 -13.59 -15.97
CA SER A 547 0.65 -13.22 -16.79
C SER A 547 -0.38 -12.42 -15.97
N SER A 548 -1.00 -11.42 -16.59
CA SER A 548 -2.06 -10.60 -15.97
C SER A 548 -3.43 -11.29 -15.88
N LYS A 549 -3.50 -12.58 -16.22
CA LYS A 549 -4.74 -13.37 -16.14
C LYS A 549 -4.85 -14.05 -14.77
N PRO A 550 -6.02 -14.00 -14.11
CA PRO A 550 -6.22 -14.70 -12.86
C PRO A 550 -6.07 -16.21 -13.06
N LEU A 551 -5.40 -16.86 -12.12
CA LEU A 551 -5.29 -18.31 -12.00
C LEU A 551 -6.69 -18.92 -11.83
N THR A 552 -7.34 -19.35 -12.91
CA THR A 552 -8.41 -20.33 -12.81
C THR A 552 -7.77 -21.65 -12.39
N THR A 553 -8.15 -22.11 -11.20
CA THR A 553 -7.76 -23.39 -10.61
C THR A 553 -7.82 -24.52 -11.64
N VAL A 554 -6.66 -25.05 -12.01
CA VAL A 554 -6.56 -26.33 -12.71
C VAL A 554 -6.93 -27.41 -11.70
N SER A 555 -8.15 -27.92 -11.81
CA SER A 555 -8.59 -29.09 -11.07
C SER A 555 -7.85 -30.31 -11.62
N LEU A 556 -6.98 -30.88 -10.81
CA LEU A 556 -6.43 -32.22 -11.01
C LEU A 556 -7.55 -33.24 -10.80
N ASN A 557 -8.25 -33.59 -11.88
CA ASN A 557 -8.92 -34.88 -12.07
C ASN A 557 -9.49 -34.91 -13.49
N GLU A 558 -8.83 -35.61 -14.40
CA GLU A 558 -9.40 -36.80 -15.03
C GLU A 558 -8.46 -37.40 -16.08
N SER A 559 -8.28 -38.70 -15.93
CA SER A 559 -7.56 -39.63 -16.78
C SER A 559 -8.43 -40.10 -17.96
N VAL A 560 -7.80 -40.20 -19.13
CA VAL A 560 -7.98 -41.23 -20.17
C VAL A 560 -9.27 -41.23 -21.03
N GLU A 561 -9.01 -41.00 -22.33
CA GLU A 561 -9.69 -41.50 -23.55
C GLU A 561 -11.21 -41.31 -23.75
N THR A 562 -11.59 -40.57 -24.81
CA THR A 562 -11.96 -41.13 -26.13
C THR A 562 -12.48 -40.02 -27.07
N GLN A 563 -11.99 -39.98 -28.31
CA GLN A 563 -12.71 -39.40 -29.47
C GLN A 563 -13.74 -40.43 -29.99
N PRO A 564 -14.75 -40.11 -30.85
CA PRO A 564 -14.71 -39.10 -31.92
C PRO A 564 -16.04 -38.37 -32.30
N GLU A 565 -15.94 -37.49 -33.32
CA GLU A 565 -16.96 -37.08 -34.33
C GLU A 565 -18.14 -36.19 -33.84
N ASP A 566 -18.70 -35.20 -34.55
CA ASP A 566 -18.60 -34.65 -35.92
C ASP A 566 -19.34 -33.27 -35.92
N GLU A 567 -19.16 -32.49 -37.01
CA GLU A 567 -19.98 -31.34 -37.48
C GLU A 567 -20.00 -30.05 -36.61
N GLY A 568 -19.90 -28.84 -37.15
CA GLY A 568 -19.86 -28.39 -38.52
C GLY A 568 -19.77 -26.86 -38.55
N ASP A 569 -19.08 -26.38 -39.58
CA ASP A 569 -19.41 -25.23 -40.39
C ASP A 569 -19.15 -23.77 -39.89
N ASN A 570 -18.44 -23.10 -40.80
CA ASN A 570 -18.60 -21.73 -41.25
C ASN A 570 -17.82 -20.57 -40.60
N SER A 571 -16.68 -20.34 -41.27
CA SER A 571 -16.34 -19.15 -42.05
C SER A 571 -15.50 -18.02 -41.43
N ALA A 572 -14.22 -18.08 -41.79
CA ALA A 572 -13.39 -16.94 -42.11
C ALA A 572 -14.05 -15.99 -43.12
N ARG A 573 -13.89 -14.66 -42.95
CA ARG A 573 -13.25 -13.76 -43.95
C ARG A 573 -13.42 -12.24 -43.69
N ILE A 574 -12.30 -11.54 -43.93
CA ILE A 574 -12.16 -10.24 -44.66
C ILE A 574 -12.16 -8.91 -43.87
N LEU A 575 -10.92 -8.43 -43.68
CA LEU A 575 -10.33 -7.12 -44.03
C LEU A 575 -11.19 -5.99 -44.64
N ASN A 576 -10.89 -4.78 -44.15
CA ASN A 576 -10.93 -3.45 -44.79
C ASN A 576 -12.27 -2.83 -45.18
N LYS A 577 -12.54 -1.65 -44.59
CA LYS A 577 -12.97 -0.43 -45.31
C LYS A 577 -12.77 0.83 -44.47
N LEU A 578 -11.82 1.67 -44.90
CA LEU A 578 -11.82 3.13 -44.68
C LEU A 578 -13.05 3.76 -45.35
N PRO A 579 -13.45 4.96 -44.93
CA PRO A 579 -13.44 6.04 -45.91
C PRO A 579 -12.74 7.31 -45.40
N VAL A 580 -11.88 7.82 -46.28
CA VAL A 580 -11.38 9.20 -46.35
C VAL A 580 -12.52 10.14 -46.75
N THR A 581 -12.47 11.37 -46.24
CA THR A 581 -12.84 12.69 -46.83
C THR A 581 -13.44 13.57 -45.72
N ARG A 582 -13.20 14.87 -45.57
CA ARG A 582 -12.39 15.90 -46.23
C ARG A 582 -12.43 17.10 -45.27
N GLN A 583 -11.29 17.71 -44.93
CA GLN A 583 -11.26 19.16 -44.69
C GLN A 583 -11.17 19.87 -46.05
N PRO A 584 -11.60 21.14 -46.18
CA PRO A 584 -10.62 22.22 -46.01
C PRO A 584 -11.14 23.55 -45.40
N ARG A 585 -10.24 24.15 -44.60
CA ARG A 585 -9.83 25.56 -44.52
C ARG A 585 -10.88 26.69 -44.40
N ARG A 586 -10.83 27.39 -43.27
CA ARG A 586 -10.20 28.72 -43.16
C ARG A 586 -9.55 28.90 -41.80
#